data_AF-A0A2U3QXN8-F1
#
_entry.id   AF-A0A2U3QXN8-F1
#
_cell.length_a   1.000
_cell.length_b   1.000
_cell.length_c   1.000
_cell.angle_alpha   90.00
_cell.angle_beta   90.00
_cell.angle_gamma   90.00
#
_symmetry.space_group_name_H-M   'P 1'
#
loop_
_entity.id
_entity.type
_entity.pdbx_description
1 polymer ?
#
loop_
_entity_poly.entity_id
_entity_poly.type
_entity_poly.pdbx_seq_one_letter_code
_entity_poly.pdbx_strand_id
1 'polypeptide(L)' 'MEYEEWFTKQNKCYNTAEIIVAKHRNGPVGTVNLHYDNRYSKFEIILLKTLIKVNKR' A
#
# COMPACT_ATOMS: atom_id res chain seq x y z
N MET A 1 -9.37 -3.14 -27.23
CA MET A 1 -9.84 -3.34 -25.84
C MET A 1 -8.73 -3.83 -24.93
N GLU A 2 -7.82 -4.69 -25.38
CA GLU A 2 -6.70 -5.23 -24.58
C GLU A 2 -5.78 -4.16 -23.96
N TYR A 3 -5.48 -3.08 -24.69
CA TYR A 3 -4.71 -1.94 -24.18
C TYR A 3 -5.35 -1.26 -22.96
N GLU A 4 -6.67 -1.04 -23.00
CA GLU A 4 -7.43 -0.39 -21.91
C GLU A 4 -7.41 -1.24 -20.64
N GLU A 5 -7.55 -2.56 -20.79
CA GLU A 5 -7.50 -3.49 -19.66
C GLU A 5 -6.12 -3.53 -19.02
N TRP A 6 -5.06 -3.56 -19.83
CA TRP A 6 -3.69 -3.50 -19.35
C TRP A 6 -3.40 -2.18 -18.64
N PHE A 7 -3.79 -1.05 -19.25
CA PHE A 7 -3.56 0.29 -18.69
C PHE A 7 -4.30 0.47 -17.36
N THR A 8 -5.52 -0.05 -17.27
CA THR A 8 -6.31 -0.06 -16.03
C THR A 8 -5.65 -0.90 -14.94
N LYS A 9 -5.08 -2.05 -15.28
CA LYS A 9 -4.35 -2.90 -14.32
C LYS A 9 -3.07 -2.22 -13.84
N GLN A 10 -2.31 -1.59 -14.75
CA GLN A 10 -1.09 -0.87 -14.39
C GLN A 10 -1.39 0.30 -13.44
N ASN A 11 -2.41 1.11 -13.73
CA ASN A 11 -2.75 2.25 -12.88
C ASN A 11 -3.18 1.85 -11.47
N LYS A 12 -3.70 0.63 -11.27
CA LYS A 12 -4.06 0.12 -9.94
C LYS A 12 -2.85 -0.24 -9.07
N CYS A 13 -1.75 -0.67 -9.67
CA CYS A 13 -0.54 -1.09 -8.94
C CYS A 13 0.62 -0.08 -9.04
N TYR A 14 0.47 0.97 -9.85
CA TYR A 14 1.50 1.96 -10.06
C TYR A 14 1.98 2.59 -8.74
N ASN A 15 3.30 2.61 -8.54
CA ASN A 15 3.96 3.13 -7.33
C ASN A 15 3.41 2.56 -6.01
N THR A 16 2.86 1.36 -6.02
CA THR A 16 2.45 0.63 -4.81
C THR A 16 3.47 -0.47 -4.54
N ALA A 17 3.98 -0.53 -3.31
CA ALA A 17 4.88 -1.57 -2.85
C ALA A 17 4.20 -2.43 -1.79
N GLU A 18 4.32 -3.74 -1.95
CA GLU A 18 3.83 -4.75 -1.00
C GLU A 18 5.00 -5.20 -0.11
N ILE A 19 4.91 -4.91 1.19
CA ILE A 19 5.95 -5.28 2.17
C ILE A 19 5.45 -6.47 2.97
N ILE A 20 6.13 -7.61 2.82
CA ILE A 20 5.81 -8.85 3.51
C ILE A 20 6.65 -8.98 4.79
N VAL A 21 5.99 -8.91 5.94
CA VAL A 21 6.58 -9.19 7.25
C VAL A 21 6.50 -10.69 7.50
N ALA A 22 7.47 -11.43 6.98
CA ALA A 22 7.49 -12.89 7.04
C ALA A 22 7.75 -13.45 8.46
N LYS A 23 8.47 -12.70 9.31
CA LYS A 23 8.79 -13.13 10.68
C LYS A 23 8.84 -11.95 11.64
N HIS A 24 8.15 -12.09 12.76
CA HIS A 24 8.18 -11.11 13.85
C HIS A 24 8.21 -11.87 15.20
N ARG A 25 9.08 -11.47 16.14
CA ARG A 25 9.35 -12.27 17.37
C ARG A 25 8.17 -12.28 18.34
N ASN A 26 7.58 -11.11 18.61
CA ASN A 26 6.56 -10.90 19.66
C ASN A 26 5.31 -10.17 19.13
N GLY A 27 4.94 -10.38 17.88
CA GLY A 27 3.91 -9.56 17.24
C GLY A 27 3.54 -10.07 15.86
N PRO A 28 2.58 -9.40 15.21
CA PRO A 28 1.92 -9.94 14.04
C PRO A 28 2.87 -10.01 12.83
N VAL A 29 2.74 -11.10 12.08
CA VAL A 29 3.21 -11.21 10.70
C VAL A 29 2.08 -10.79 9.77
N GLY A 30 2.43 -10.38 8.56
CA GLY A 30 1.43 -9.96 7.57
C GLY A 30 2.04 -9.12 6.47
N THR A 31 1.16 -8.47 5.71
CA THR A 31 1.56 -7.66 4.56
C THR A 31 1.09 -6.23 4.75
N VAL A 32 1.95 -5.27 4.41
CA VAL A 32 1.67 -3.84 4.47
C VAL A 32 1.89 -3.23 3.09
N ASN A 33 0.89 -2.50 2.59
CA ASN A 33 1.02 -1.77 1.33
C ASN A 33 1.48 -0.34 1.61
N LEU A 34 2.56 0.08 0.95
CA LEU A 34 3.12 1.42 1.01
C LEU A 34 3.20 2.05 -0.38
N HIS A 35 3.34 3.38 -0.41
CA HIS A 35 3.64 4.09 -1.65
C HIS A 35 5.15 4.06 -1.89
N TYR A 36 5.58 3.84 -3.12
CA TYR A 36 6.99 3.87 -3.51
C TYR A 36 7.26 5.04 -4.44
N ASP A 37 8.02 6.04 -3.97
CA ASP A 37 8.49 7.14 -4.81
C ASP A 37 9.82 6.76 -5.47
N ASN A 38 9.74 6.41 -6.76
CA ASN A 38 10.88 6.01 -7.58
C ASN A 38 11.93 7.13 -7.74
N ARG A 39 11.56 8.41 -7.60
CA ARG A 39 12.51 9.53 -7.78
C ARG A 39 13.55 9.58 -6.67
N TYR A 40 13.18 9.08 -5.49
CA TYR A 40 14.01 9.13 -4.28
C TYR A 40 14.31 7.74 -3.72
N SER A 41 13.88 6.67 -4.43
CA SER A 41 13.92 5.28 -3.95
C SER A 41 13.40 5.15 -2.52
N LYS A 42 12.26 5.80 -2.23
CA LYS A 42 11.75 6.00 -0.87
C LYS A 42 10.36 5.39 -0.72
N PHE A 43 10.12 4.73 0.42
CA PHE A 43 8.79 4.29 0.83
C PHE A 43 8.10 5.38 1.64
N GLU A 44 6.85 5.69 1.27
CA GLU A 44 6.01 6.63 1.97
C GLU A 44 4.77 5.93 2.53
N ILE A 45 4.31 6.40 3.69
CA ILE A 45 3.05 5.94 4.26
C ILE A 45 1.93 6.36 3.31
N ILE A 46 1.14 5.38 2.86
CA ILE A 46 -0.18 5.67 2.31
C ILE A 46 -0.97 6.20 3.50
N LEU A 47 -1.18 7.51 3.58
CA LEU A 47 -2.05 8.12 4.57
C LEU A 47 -3.34 7.31 4.60
N LEU A 48 -3.63 6.69 5.75
CA LEU A 48 -4.90 6.02 6.01
C LEU A 48 -6.00 7.06 5.88
N LYS A 49 -6.47 7.29 4.65
CA LYS A 49 -7.73 7.95 4.42
C LYS A 49 -8.77 6.96 4.92
N THR A 50 -9.34 7.33 6.07
CA THR A 50 -10.63 6.94 6.66
C THR A 50 -10.53 6.06 7.92
N LEU A 51 -11.21 6.55 8.97
CA LEU A 51 -11.77 5.83 10.13
C LEU A 51 -10.97 5.74 11.45
N ILE A 52 -10.43 6.86 11.93
CA ILE A 52 -10.71 7.23 13.34
C ILE A 52 -12.07 7.94 13.34
N LYS A 53 -13.13 7.17 13.10
CA LYS A 53 -14.47 7.54 13.55
C LYS A 53 -14.51 7.12 15.02
N VAL A 54 -13.71 7.79 15.86
CA VAL A 54 -13.79 7.62 17.31
C VAL A 54 -15.20 8.03 17.67
N ASN A 55 -15.97 7.02 18.03
CA ASN A 55 -17.28 7.14 18.61
C ASN A 55 -17.09 7.96 19.89
N LYS A 56 -17.30 9.28 19.81
CA LYS A 56 -17.50 10.13 20.98
C LYS A 56 -18.79 9.62 21.64
N ARG A 57 -18.63 8.83 22.70
CA ARG A 57 -19.63 8.77 23.76
C ARG A 57 -19.61 10.09 24.51
#